data_AF-A0A830E7N5-F1
#
_entry.id   AF-A0A830E7N5-F1
#
_cell.length_a   1.000
_cell.length_b   1.000
_cell.length_c   1.000
_cell.angle_alpha   90.00
_cell.angle_beta   90.00
_cell.angle_gamma   90.00
#
_symmetry.space_group_name_H-M   'P 1'
#
loop_
_entity.id
_entity.type
_entity.pdbx_description
1 polymer ?
#
loop_
_entity_poly.entity_id
_entity_poly.type
_entity_poly.pdbx_seq_one_letter_code
_entity_poly.pdbx_strand_id
1 'polypeptide(L)'
;MDAETLERPLPKPTMEDYINARLLESLIEAKLSTEFLSKGLIRDASGKAFQAWRALLAALLRLELSNLLKVAKTEEKRNWLVNRAVPRVPTTRMKALSQILEEIGYVGIYFATSTALELHDYQHNGPDPDMAMSKYRNRQEAAVAVINLIKELMRRIEELKPRIKWSDDLESAFKALKESRCW
;
A
#
# COMPACT_ATOMS: atom_id res chain seq x y z
N MET A 1 -13.67 15.65 1.67
CA MET A 1 -13.93 14.38 0.99
C MET A 1 -14.84 13.57 1.90
N ASP A 2 -15.96 13.08 1.38
CA ASP A 2 -16.99 12.42 2.18
C ASP A 2 -16.58 10.97 2.51
N ALA A 3 -16.76 10.53 3.75
CA ALA A 3 -16.48 9.17 4.19
C ALA A 3 -17.31 8.14 3.37
N GLU A 4 -18.47 8.57 2.87
CA GLU A 4 -19.38 7.75 2.06
C GLU A 4 -18.71 7.15 0.81
N THR A 5 -17.72 7.81 0.21
CA THR A 5 -17.03 7.29 -0.99
C THR A 5 -16.22 6.03 -0.70
N LEU A 6 -15.64 5.90 0.50
CA LEU A 6 -14.85 4.73 0.89
C LEU A 6 -15.70 3.51 1.26
N GLU A 7 -16.91 3.76 1.76
CA GLU A 7 -17.84 2.70 2.19
C GLU A 7 -18.57 2.05 1.00
N ARG A 8 -18.41 2.60 -0.21
CA ARG A 8 -18.94 1.98 -1.44
C ARG A 8 -18.21 0.67 -1.73
N PRO A 9 -18.91 -0.35 -2.25
CA PRO A 9 -18.26 -1.56 -2.72
C PRO A 9 -17.16 -1.23 -3.73
N LEU A 10 -15.97 -1.83 -3.55
CA LEU A 10 -14.89 -1.69 -4.52
C LEU A 10 -15.39 -2.13 -5.91
N PRO A 11 -15.02 -1.39 -6.98
CA PRO A 11 -15.23 -1.84 -8.35
C PRO A 11 -14.70 -3.27 -8.53
N LYS A 12 -15.29 -4.03 -9.45
CA LYS A 12 -14.70 -5.33 -9.81
C LYS A 12 -13.28 -5.08 -10.32
N PRO A 13 -12.30 -5.93 -9.98
CA PRO A 13 -10.93 -5.77 -10.47
C PRO A 13 -10.83 -5.66 -11.99
N THR A 14 -11.78 -6.20 -12.76
CA THR A 14 -11.80 -6.09 -14.22
C THR A 14 -12.14 -4.68 -14.73
N MET A 15 -12.79 -3.83 -13.93
CA MET A 15 -13.20 -2.48 -14.35
C MET A 15 -12.05 -1.48 -14.31
N GLU A 16 -12.14 -0.46 -15.17
CA GLU A 16 -11.13 0.60 -15.29
C GLU A 16 -10.98 1.40 -13.99
N ASP A 17 -12.09 1.67 -13.30
CA ASP A 17 -12.12 2.46 -12.06
C ASP A 17 -11.49 1.75 -10.84
N TYR A 18 -11.19 0.45 -10.93
CA TYR A 18 -10.59 -0.29 -9.81
C TYR A 18 -9.25 0.29 -9.38
N ILE A 19 -8.42 0.69 -10.34
CA ILE A 19 -7.10 1.28 -10.06
C ILE A 19 -7.28 2.60 -9.31
N ASN A 20 -8.17 3.47 -9.79
CA ASN A 20 -8.48 4.74 -9.13
C ASN A 20 -9.04 4.54 -7.72
N ALA A 21 -9.96 3.59 -7.53
CA ALA A 21 -10.51 3.28 -6.20
C ALA A 21 -9.42 2.81 -5.21
N ARG A 22 -8.51 1.93 -5.65
CA ARG A 22 -7.41 1.43 -4.79
C ARG A 22 -6.35 2.49 -4.51
N LEU A 23 -6.06 3.39 -5.46
CA LEU A 23 -5.16 4.51 -5.21
C LEU A 23 -5.79 5.54 -4.27
N LEU A 24 -7.09 5.79 -4.39
CA LEU A 24 -7.81 6.68 -3.50
C LEU A 24 -7.81 6.14 -2.06
N GLU A 25 -8.14 4.85 -1.89
CA GLU A 25 -8.02 4.14 -0.61
C GLU A 25 -6.60 4.24 -0.05
N SER A 26 -5.58 4.02 -0.89
CA SER A 26 -4.17 4.13 -0.50
C SER A 26 -3.83 5.52 0.07
N LEU A 27 -4.25 6.60 -0.59
CA LEU A 27 -4.00 7.97 -0.16
C LEU A 27 -4.74 8.34 1.12
N ILE A 28 -5.98 7.88 1.27
CA ILE A 28 -6.79 8.19 2.46
C ILE A 28 -6.24 7.45 3.68
N GLU A 29 -5.88 6.17 3.53
CA GLU A 29 -5.29 5.41 4.62
C GLU A 29 -3.91 5.96 5.02
N ALA A 30 -3.12 6.43 4.05
CA ALA A 30 -1.87 7.15 4.34
C ALA A 30 -2.13 8.45 5.11
N LYS A 31 -3.17 9.22 4.75
CA LYS A 31 -3.54 10.44 5.47
C LYS A 31 -3.95 10.14 6.91
N LEU A 32 -4.83 9.15 7.12
CA LEU A 32 -5.22 8.70 8.46
C LEU A 32 -4.02 8.22 9.27
N SER A 33 -3.07 7.52 8.63
CA SER A 33 -1.81 7.13 9.28
C SER A 33 -1.05 8.34 9.82
N THR A 34 -0.91 9.42 9.04
CA THR A 34 -0.27 10.66 9.53
C THR A 34 -1.03 11.33 10.66
N GLU A 35 -2.37 11.33 10.61
CA GLU A 35 -3.18 11.91 11.68
C GLU A 35 -3.00 11.15 13.00
N PHE A 36 -3.00 9.81 12.94
CA PHE A 36 -2.73 8.98 14.12
C PHE A 36 -1.30 9.15 14.62
N LEU A 37 -0.33 9.26 13.71
CA LEU A 37 1.06 9.52 14.07
C LEU A 37 1.21 10.84 14.82
N SER A 38 0.56 11.91 14.34
CA SER A 38 0.58 13.23 14.97
C SER A 38 0.00 13.25 16.39
N LYS A 39 -0.94 12.34 16.66
CA LYS A 39 -1.57 12.13 17.98
C LYS A 39 -0.78 11.17 18.87
N GLY A 40 0.35 10.64 18.39
CA GLY A 40 1.16 9.67 19.12
C GLY A 40 0.61 8.23 19.12
N LEU A 41 -0.42 7.94 18.32
CA LEU A 41 -1.07 6.64 18.18
C LEU A 41 -0.31 5.75 17.19
N ILE A 42 0.91 5.34 17.56
CA ILE A 42 1.85 4.71 16.60
C ILE A 42 1.37 3.33 16.11
N ARG A 43 0.64 2.57 16.95
CA ARG A 43 0.11 1.26 16.56
C ARG A 43 -0.96 1.41 15.47
N ASP A 44 -1.90 2.33 15.67
CA ASP A 44 -2.95 2.64 14.69
C ASP A 44 -2.36 3.24 13.41
N ALA A 45 -1.37 4.14 13.56
CA ALA A 45 -0.65 4.70 12.43
C ALA A 45 0.02 3.60 11.59
N SER A 46 0.65 2.62 12.24
CA SER A 46 1.30 1.48 11.59
C SER A 46 0.30 0.63 10.80
N GLY A 47 -0.86 0.35 11.39
CA GLY A 47 -1.93 -0.37 10.71
C GLY A 47 -2.45 0.36 9.47
N LYS A 48 -2.66 1.68 9.59
CA LYS A 48 -3.09 2.52 8.47
C LYS A 48 -2.04 2.62 7.36
N ALA A 49 -0.76 2.72 7.71
CA ALA A 49 0.34 2.69 6.74
C ALA A 49 0.40 1.35 5.99
N PHE A 50 0.20 0.23 6.68
CA PHE A 50 0.11 -1.09 6.04
C PHE A 50 -1.07 -1.19 5.07
N GLN A 51 -2.27 -0.76 5.47
CA GLN A 51 -3.44 -0.79 4.57
C GLN A 51 -3.22 0.09 3.34
N ALA A 52 -2.65 1.29 3.53
CA ALA A 52 -2.29 2.19 2.45
C ALA A 52 -1.36 1.52 1.43
N TRP A 53 -0.32 0.83 1.92
CA TRP A 53 0.63 0.11 1.06
C TRP A 53 -0.02 -1.08 0.34
N ARG A 54 -0.88 -1.84 1.03
CA ARG A 54 -1.62 -2.96 0.42
C ARG A 54 -2.59 -2.48 -0.66
N ALA A 55 -3.18 -1.30 -0.49
CA ALA A 55 -4.00 -0.66 -1.51
C ALA A 55 -3.19 -0.25 -2.75
N LEU A 56 -2.01 0.35 -2.57
CA LEU A 56 -1.07 0.63 -3.66
C LEU A 56 -0.66 -0.64 -4.41
N LEU A 57 -0.30 -1.71 -3.70
CA LEU A 57 0.05 -3.00 -4.30
C LEU A 57 -1.08 -3.56 -5.18
N ALA A 58 -2.33 -3.46 -4.75
CA ALA A 58 -3.47 -3.90 -5.54
C ALA A 58 -3.62 -3.09 -6.83
N ALA A 59 -3.46 -1.76 -6.74
CA ALA A 59 -3.50 -0.88 -7.90
C ALA A 59 -2.40 -1.23 -8.92
N LEU A 60 -1.16 -1.43 -8.44
CA LEU A 60 -0.01 -1.82 -9.27
C LEU A 60 -0.21 -3.18 -9.95
N LEU A 61 -0.65 -4.18 -9.18
CA LEU A 61 -0.90 -5.52 -9.72
C LEU A 61 -1.97 -5.50 -10.80
N ARG A 62 -3.01 -4.67 -10.65
CA ARG A 62 -4.04 -4.52 -11.68
C ARG A 62 -3.55 -3.73 -12.89
N LEU A 63 -2.82 -2.64 -12.69
CA LEU A 63 -2.24 -1.82 -13.75
C LEU A 63 -1.30 -2.66 -14.62
N GLU A 64 -0.50 -3.53 -13.99
CA GLU A 64 0.54 -4.30 -14.65
C GLU A 64 0.13 -5.72 -15.01
N LEU A 65 -1.15 -6.08 -14.87
CA LEU A 65 -1.61 -7.45 -15.06
C LEU A 65 -1.12 -8.06 -16.38
N SER A 66 -1.20 -7.31 -17.48
CA SER A 66 -0.74 -7.76 -18.79
C SER A 66 0.77 -8.06 -18.83
N ASN A 67 1.60 -7.28 -18.14
CA ASN A 67 3.05 -7.50 -18.07
C ASN A 67 3.39 -8.63 -17.10
N LEU A 68 2.68 -8.73 -15.97
CA LEU A 68 2.80 -9.83 -15.02
C LEU A 68 2.48 -11.19 -15.66
N LEU A 69 1.48 -11.25 -16.53
CA LEU A 69 1.13 -12.46 -17.27
C LEU A 69 2.20 -12.88 -18.28
N LYS A 70 2.96 -11.93 -18.85
CA LYS A 70 4.07 -12.24 -19.76
C LYS A 70 5.24 -12.89 -19.02
N VAL A 71 5.55 -12.44 -17.81
CA VAL A 71 6.65 -13.01 -16.99
C VAL A 71 6.21 -14.24 -16.17
N ALA A 72 4.91 -14.50 -16.05
CA ALA A 72 4.39 -15.70 -15.41
C ALA A 72 4.69 -16.95 -16.26
N LYS A 73 5.66 -17.75 -15.77
CA LYS A 73 6.22 -18.94 -16.43
C LYS A 73 5.25 -20.13 -16.56
N THR A 74 4.17 -20.17 -15.78
CA THR A 74 3.23 -21.30 -15.75
C THR A 74 1.78 -20.83 -15.81
N GLU A 75 0.91 -21.65 -16.38
CA GLU A 75 -0.53 -21.38 -16.45
C GLU A 75 -1.16 -21.31 -15.05
N GLU A 76 -0.69 -22.12 -14.11
CA GLU A 76 -1.09 -22.05 -12.70
C GLU A 76 -0.78 -20.68 -12.09
N LYS A 77 0.43 -20.15 -12.31
CA LYS A 77 0.83 -18.82 -11.81
C LYS A 77 -0.01 -17.71 -12.45
N ARG A 78 -0.32 -17.83 -13.75
CA ARG A 78 -1.21 -16.90 -14.46
C ARG A 78 -2.62 -16.91 -13.88
N ASN A 79 -3.21 -18.09 -13.73
CA ASN A 79 -4.53 -18.28 -13.14
C ASN A 79 -4.60 -17.74 -11.70
N TRP A 80 -3.55 -18.00 -10.90
CA TRP A 80 -3.44 -17.49 -9.54
C TRP A 80 -3.36 -15.96 -9.50
N LEU A 81 -2.58 -15.33 -10.39
CA LEU A 81 -2.48 -13.87 -10.47
C LEU A 81 -3.86 -13.24 -10.73
N VAL A 82 -4.57 -13.72 -11.76
CA VAL A 82 -5.87 -13.18 -12.18
C VAL A 82 -6.95 -13.37 -11.12
N ASN A 83 -7.08 -14.60 -10.60
CA ASN A 83 -8.26 -14.98 -9.81
C ASN A 83 -8.08 -14.87 -8.30
N ARG A 84 -6.84 -14.78 -7.81
CA ARG A 84 -6.55 -14.76 -6.37
C ARG A 84 -5.72 -13.56 -5.97
N ALA A 85 -4.61 -13.31 -6.65
CA ALA A 85 -3.62 -12.35 -6.18
C ALA A 85 -4.05 -10.90 -6.42
N VAL A 86 -4.37 -10.53 -7.66
CA VAL A 86 -4.79 -9.16 -8.01
C VAL A 86 -6.06 -8.74 -7.25
N PRO A 87 -7.11 -9.59 -7.14
CA PRO A 87 -8.33 -9.19 -6.45
C PRO A 87 -8.20 -9.04 -4.92
N ARG A 88 -7.28 -9.79 -4.27
CA ARG A 88 -7.28 -9.95 -2.80
C ARG A 88 -6.03 -9.45 -2.10
N VAL A 89 -4.90 -9.37 -2.81
CA VAL A 89 -3.55 -9.08 -2.27
C VAL A 89 -3.34 -9.73 -0.89
N PRO A 90 -3.27 -11.07 -0.80
CA PRO A 90 -3.18 -11.75 0.49
C PRO A 90 -1.89 -11.36 1.22
N THR A 91 -1.98 -11.00 2.52
CA THR A 91 -0.83 -10.56 3.33
C THR A 91 0.33 -11.55 3.27
N THR A 92 0.04 -12.85 3.37
CA THR A 92 1.02 -13.96 3.30
C THR A 92 1.75 -14.06 1.96
N ARG A 93 1.26 -13.41 0.91
CA ARG A 93 1.80 -13.45 -0.45
C ARG A 93 2.33 -12.10 -0.93
N MET A 94 2.24 -11.03 -0.13
CA MET A 94 2.68 -9.68 -0.52
C MET A 94 4.16 -9.63 -0.91
N LYS A 95 5.04 -10.35 -0.22
CA LYS A 95 6.46 -10.45 -0.60
C LYS A 95 6.65 -11.04 -1.99
N ALA A 96 6.02 -12.19 -2.26
CA ALA A 96 6.08 -12.84 -3.57
C ALA A 96 5.50 -11.95 -4.68
N LEU A 97 4.40 -11.25 -4.41
CA LEU A 97 3.80 -10.30 -5.36
C LEU A 97 4.73 -9.13 -5.68
N SER A 98 5.42 -8.62 -4.66
CA SER A 98 6.38 -7.53 -4.82
C SER A 98 7.61 -7.97 -5.62
N GLN A 99 8.10 -9.20 -5.44
CA GLN A 99 9.20 -9.75 -6.25
C GLN A 99 8.84 -9.81 -7.74
N ILE A 100 7.61 -10.23 -8.07
CA ILE A 100 7.17 -10.28 -9.47
C ILE A 100 7.04 -8.85 -10.05
N LEU A 101 6.66 -7.87 -9.23
CA LEU A 101 6.68 -6.46 -9.64
C LEU A 101 8.12 -5.96 -9.88
N GLU A 102 9.11 -6.38 -9.10
CA GLU A 102 10.53 -6.06 -9.36
C GLU A 102 11.02 -6.66 -10.68
N GLU A 103 10.62 -7.89 -11.03
CA GLU A 103 10.96 -8.54 -12.32
C GLU A 103 10.52 -7.70 -13.53
N ILE A 104 9.51 -6.84 -13.38
CA ILE A 104 9.00 -5.94 -14.43
C ILE A 104 9.37 -4.47 -14.21
N GLY A 105 10.34 -4.19 -13.33
CA GLY A 105 10.98 -2.87 -13.20
C GLY A 105 10.58 -2.02 -11.98
N TYR A 106 9.73 -2.51 -11.07
CA TYR A 106 9.37 -1.77 -9.85
C TYR A 106 10.42 -1.89 -8.75
N VAL A 107 11.65 -1.47 -9.03
CA VAL A 107 12.80 -1.57 -8.12
C VAL A 107 12.46 -1.05 -6.72
N GLY A 108 12.87 -1.79 -5.69
CA GLY A 108 12.73 -1.43 -4.29
C GLY A 108 11.35 -1.72 -3.69
N ILE A 109 10.38 -2.18 -4.49
CA ILE A 109 9.01 -2.45 -3.99
C ILE A 109 9.02 -3.61 -2.99
N TYR A 110 9.94 -4.57 -3.14
CA TYR A 110 10.06 -5.68 -2.20
C TYR A 110 10.44 -5.22 -0.79
N PHE A 111 11.39 -4.29 -0.69
CA PHE A 111 11.87 -3.78 0.59
C PHE A 111 10.80 -2.93 1.28
N ALA A 112 10.15 -2.04 0.55
CA ALA A 112 9.06 -1.25 1.10
C ALA A 112 7.86 -2.12 1.52
N THR A 113 7.53 -3.18 0.77
CA THR A 113 6.55 -4.18 1.21
C THR A 113 6.99 -4.93 2.46
N SER A 114 8.27 -5.20 2.63
CA SER A 114 8.78 -5.83 3.84
C SER A 114 8.57 -4.91 5.05
N THR A 115 8.87 -3.61 4.93
CA THR A 115 8.56 -2.62 5.96
C THR A 115 7.06 -2.55 6.27
N ALA A 116 6.18 -2.61 5.26
CA ALA A 116 4.74 -2.63 5.49
C ALA A 116 4.30 -3.85 6.33
N LEU A 117 4.89 -5.03 6.09
CA LEU A 117 4.61 -6.24 6.88
C LEU A 117 5.16 -6.14 8.31
N GLU A 118 6.32 -5.52 8.51
CA GLU A 118 6.86 -5.27 9.84
C GLU A 118 5.96 -4.32 10.66
N LEU A 119 5.41 -3.29 10.00
CA LEU A 119 4.43 -2.37 10.60
C LEU A 119 3.09 -3.07 10.89
N HIS A 120 2.68 -4.02 10.05
CA HIS A 120 1.53 -4.87 10.32
C HIS A 120 1.72 -5.71 11.58
N ASP A 121 2.90 -6.29 11.80
CA ASP A 121 3.19 -7.03 13.04
C ASP A 121 3.23 -6.09 14.26
N TYR A 122 3.83 -4.90 14.11
CA TYR A 122 3.84 -3.87 15.15
C TYR A 122 2.44 -3.40 15.56
N GLN A 123 1.47 -3.31 14.65
CA GLN A 123 0.11 -2.89 15.02
C GLN A 123 -0.50 -3.81 16.09
N HIS A 124 -0.12 -5.10 16.08
CA HIS A 124 -0.63 -6.15 16.98
C HIS A 124 0.24 -6.34 18.23
N ASN A 125 1.55 -6.08 18.14
CA ASN A 125 2.48 -6.34 19.23
C ASN A 125 2.95 -5.07 19.95
N GLY A 126 3.11 -3.96 19.23
CA GLY A 126 3.60 -2.69 19.75
C GLY A 126 5.12 -2.68 19.97
N PRO A 127 5.63 -1.76 20.80
CA PRO A 127 7.04 -1.71 21.18
C PRO A 127 7.53 -3.04 21.76
N ASP A 128 8.64 -3.54 21.22
CA ASP A 128 9.17 -4.85 21.59
C ASP A 128 10.70 -4.81 21.81
N PRO A 129 11.17 -4.52 23.04
CA PRO A 129 12.59 -4.34 23.32
C PRO A 129 13.48 -5.54 23.00
N ASP A 130 12.95 -6.77 23.07
CA ASP A 130 13.69 -8.00 22.75
C ASP A 130 13.46 -8.47 21.30
N MET A 131 12.51 -7.85 20.59
CA MET A 131 12.18 -8.06 19.17
C MET A 131 11.70 -9.47 18.84
N ALA A 132 11.14 -10.20 19.82
CA ALA A 132 10.58 -11.54 19.61
C ALA A 132 9.34 -11.53 18.70
N MET A 133 8.51 -10.50 18.81
CA MET A 133 7.19 -10.38 18.18
C MET A 133 7.06 -9.15 17.26
N SER A 134 7.88 -8.12 17.44
CA SER A 134 7.94 -6.95 16.55
C SER A 134 9.37 -6.62 16.12
N LYS A 135 9.53 -5.96 14.97
CA LYS A 135 10.84 -5.49 14.48
C LYS A 135 11.23 -4.10 15.01
N TYR A 136 10.41 -3.52 15.88
CA TYR A 136 10.67 -2.21 16.46
C TYR A 136 10.73 -2.29 17.99
N ARG A 137 11.86 -1.86 18.56
CA ARG A 137 12.11 -1.89 20.00
C ARG A 137 11.28 -0.88 20.77
N ASN A 138 10.96 0.22 20.11
CA ASN A 138 10.28 1.35 20.69
C ASN A 138 9.37 2.04 19.68
N ARG A 139 8.53 2.94 20.18
CA ARG A 139 7.57 3.69 19.37
C ARG A 139 8.23 4.64 18.36
N GLN A 140 9.45 5.11 18.63
CA GLN A 140 10.17 6.04 17.77
C GLN A 140 10.67 5.34 16.51
N GLU A 141 11.21 4.13 16.63
CA GLU A 141 11.63 3.32 15.48
C GLU A 141 10.45 3.01 14.55
N ALA A 142 9.31 2.60 15.11
CA ALA A 142 8.10 2.36 14.33
C ALA A 142 7.59 3.65 13.66
N ALA A 143 7.62 4.79 14.36
CA ALA A 143 7.22 6.08 13.80
C ALA A 143 8.07 6.47 12.58
N VAL A 144 9.39 6.28 12.63
CA VAL A 144 10.30 6.53 11.50
C VAL A 144 9.96 5.61 10.32
N ALA A 145 9.69 4.33 10.58
CA ALA A 145 9.30 3.37 9.55
C ALA A 145 7.97 3.75 8.88
N VAL A 146 6.97 4.20 9.65
CA VAL A 146 5.70 4.73 9.12
C VAL A 146 5.95 5.90 8.18
N ILE A 147 6.74 6.90 8.61
CA ILE A 147 7.06 8.09 7.80
C ILE A 147 7.74 7.68 6.49
N ASN A 148 8.76 6.82 6.56
CA ASN A 148 9.50 6.38 5.38
C ASN A 148 8.63 5.58 4.41
N LEU A 149 7.75 4.72 4.92
CA LEU A 149 6.83 3.95 4.08
C LEU A 149 5.85 4.86 3.35
N ILE A 150 5.32 5.90 4.01
CA ILE A 150 4.39 6.81 3.36
C ILE A 150 5.11 7.72 2.34
N LYS A 151 6.35 8.17 2.63
CA LYS A 151 7.17 8.91 1.64
C LYS A 151 7.38 8.08 0.37
N GLU A 152 7.72 6.80 0.53
CA GLU A 152 7.89 5.87 -0.59
C GLU A 152 6.56 5.61 -1.33
N LEU A 153 5.44 5.48 -0.60
CA LEU A 153 4.10 5.35 -1.17
C LEU A 153 3.75 6.57 -2.03
N MET A 154 3.99 7.78 -1.52
CA MET A 154 3.72 9.03 -2.26
C MET A 154 4.56 9.11 -3.53
N ARG A 155 5.86 8.81 -3.46
CA ARG A 155 6.76 8.79 -4.62
C ARG A 155 6.22 7.86 -5.71
N ARG A 156 5.83 6.63 -5.33
CA ARG A 156 5.28 5.65 -6.26
C ARG A 156 3.96 6.11 -6.89
N ILE A 157 3.04 6.67 -6.10
CA ILE A 157 1.77 7.17 -6.64
C ILE A 157 2.00 8.34 -7.61
N GLU A 158 2.96 9.22 -7.31
CA GLU A 158 3.34 10.32 -8.20
C GLU A 158 3.87 9.82 -9.55
N GLU A 159 4.71 8.78 -9.54
CA GLU A 159 5.22 8.11 -10.75
C GLU A 159 4.12 7.45 -11.60
N LEU A 160 2.98 7.10 -10.99
CA LEU A 160 1.83 6.50 -11.69
C LEU A 160 0.93 7.52 -12.37
N LYS A 161 0.96 8.80 -11.97
CA LYS A 161 0.10 9.87 -12.53
C LYS A 161 -0.01 9.84 -14.07
N PRO A 162 1.09 9.76 -14.85
CA PRO A 162 1.00 9.78 -16.32
C PRO A 162 0.46 8.48 -16.93
N ARG A 163 0.29 7.42 -16.15
CA ARG A 163 -0.07 6.07 -16.61
C ARG A 163 -1.54 5.72 -16.39
N ILE A 164 -2.29 6.59 -15.71
CA ILE A 164 -3.69 6.36 -15.33
C ILE A 164 -4.53 7.59 -15.61
N LYS A 165 -5.84 7.40 -15.72
CA LYS A 165 -6.80 8.51 -15.75
C LYS A 165 -6.92 9.10 -14.35
N TRP A 166 -6.04 10.06 -14.06
CA TRP A 166 -5.97 10.76 -12.77
C TRP A 166 -7.26 11.57 -12.53
N SER A 167 -7.99 11.25 -11.46
CA SER A 167 -9.25 11.91 -11.11
C SER A 167 -9.06 13.08 -10.16
N ASP A 168 -10.06 13.96 -10.08
CA ASP A 168 -10.07 15.09 -9.14
C ASP A 168 -10.03 14.63 -7.67
N ASP A 169 -10.67 13.50 -7.36
CA ASP A 169 -10.61 12.89 -6.02
C ASP A 169 -9.19 12.43 -5.66
N LEU A 170 -8.47 11.82 -6.62
CA LEU A 170 -7.07 11.43 -6.43
C LEU A 170 -6.17 12.66 -6.26
N GLU A 171 -6.36 13.69 -7.07
CA GLU A 171 -5.59 14.94 -6.94
C GLU A 171 -5.84 15.60 -5.58
N SER A 172 -7.09 15.65 -5.14
CA SER A 172 -7.49 16.22 -3.85
C SER A 172 -6.90 15.43 -2.67
N ALA A 173 -7.00 14.09 -2.70
CA ALA A 173 -6.44 13.22 -1.67
C ALA A 173 -4.90 13.29 -1.63
N PHE A 174 -4.26 13.32 -2.79
CA PHE A 174 -2.80 13.42 -2.90
C PHE A 174 -2.29 14.75 -2.35
N LYS A 175 -2.94 15.88 -2.69
CA LYS A 175 -2.63 17.20 -2.12
C LYS A 175 -2.83 17.23 -0.61
N ALA A 176 -3.97 16.73 -0.12
CA ALA A 176 -4.26 16.69 1.31
C ALA A 176 -3.22 15.87 2.10
N LEU A 177 -2.71 14.78 1.53
CA LEU A 177 -1.61 14.01 2.13
C LEU A 177 -0.29 14.78 2.09
N LYS A 178 0.03 15.44 0.98
CA LYS A 178 1.25 16.25 0.85
C LYS A 178 1.30 17.42 1.83
N GLU A 179 0.15 17.99 2.16
CA GLU A 179 0.00 19.09 3.11
C GLU A 179 -0.02 18.63 4.57
N SER A 180 -0.18 17.33 4.85
CA SER A 180 -0.17 16.85 6.23
C SER A 180 1.24 17.06 6.83
N ARG A 181 1.33 17.77 7.96
CA ARG A 181 2.58 18.32 8.50
C ARG A 181 3.43 17.30 9.29
N CYS A 182 3.53 16.05 8.83
CA CYS A 182 4.17 14.96 9.60
C CYS A 182 5.43 14.34 8.98
N TRP A 183 6.13 15.05 8.08
CA TRP A 183 7.28 14.51 7.34
C TRP A 183 8.60 15.25 7.55
#